data_AF-A0A1E3H1R2-F1
#
_entry.id   AF-A0A1E3H1R2-F1
#
_cell.length_a   1.000
_cell.length_b   1.000
_cell.length_c   1.000
_cell.angle_alpha   90.00
_cell.angle_beta   90.00
_cell.angle_gamma   90.00
#
_symmetry.space_group_name_H-M   'P 1'
#
loop_
_entity.id
_entity.type
_entity.pdbx_description
1 polymer ?
#
loop_
_entity_poly.entity_id
_entity_poly.type
_entity_poly.pdbx_seq_one_letter_code
_entity_poly.pdbx_strand_id
1 'polypeptide(L)'
;MTKTSAGNFFEDFRIGQVIRHATPRTVTAGDVALYQALFGSRFAVQSSDDFARAIGYDKSPVDDLLAFHIVFGKTVPDISLNAIANLGYAGGRFLSPVYVGDTLSTVSEVIGLRENSNGKTGVVYVRSTGYTAEGTEVVDYVRWVMVRKRDEAAPAPEPVVPTLPKALPADALGNAVPLLDTGAWDDELAGSVHRFSDYRVASGSTTSTA
;
A
#
# COMPACT_ATOMS: atom_id res chain seq x y z
N MET A 1 -24.91 -21.28 12.91
CA MET A 1 -23.89 -20.28 12.54
C MET A 1 -22.51 -20.85 12.81
N THR A 2 -21.68 -20.96 11.78
CA THR A 2 -20.26 -21.32 11.93
C THR A 2 -19.52 -20.17 12.62
N LYS A 3 -18.57 -20.50 13.50
CA LYS A 3 -17.78 -19.50 14.26
C LYS A 3 -16.54 -19.01 13.51
N THR A 4 -16.30 -19.54 12.30
CA THR A 4 -15.18 -19.19 11.42
C THR A 4 -15.64 -18.26 10.31
N SER A 5 -14.81 -17.27 9.95
CA SER A 5 -15.04 -16.42 8.77
C SER A 5 -14.56 -17.13 7.50
N ALA A 6 -15.41 -17.19 6.49
CA ALA A 6 -15.06 -17.72 5.17
C ALA A 6 -14.48 -16.65 4.22
N GLY A 7 -14.31 -15.41 4.70
CA GLY A 7 -14.06 -14.25 3.85
C GLY A 7 -15.24 -13.93 2.91
N ASN A 8 -15.07 -12.87 2.13
CA ASN A 8 -16.06 -12.47 1.12
C ASN A 8 -15.77 -13.16 -0.22
N PHE A 9 -16.83 -13.52 -0.93
CA PHE A 9 -16.83 -13.90 -2.34
C PHE A 9 -17.33 -12.72 -3.18
N PHE A 10 -17.20 -12.79 -4.50
CA PHE A 10 -17.49 -11.67 -5.38
C PHE A 10 -18.91 -11.07 -5.17
N GLU A 11 -19.92 -11.92 -5.02
CA GLU A 11 -21.31 -11.55 -4.81
C GLU A 11 -21.64 -11.00 -3.40
N ASP A 12 -20.68 -11.04 -2.47
CA ASP A 12 -20.85 -10.49 -1.13
C ASP A 12 -20.54 -8.99 -1.08
N PHE A 13 -19.80 -8.46 -2.06
CA PHE A 13 -19.40 -7.05 -2.09
C PHE A 13 -20.51 -6.13 -2.60
N ARG A 14 -20.55 -4.90 -2.10
CA ARG A 14 -21.46 -3.84 -2.56
C ARG A 14 -20.67 -2.56 -2.84
N ILE A 15 -21.02 -1.82 -3.89
CA ILE A 15 -20.43 -0.50 -4.17
C ILE A 15 -20.67 0.44 -2.98
N GLY A 16 -19.64 1.18 -2.56
CA GLY A 16 -19.65 2.07 -1.40
C GLY A 16 -19.57 1.35 -0.05
N GLN A 17 -19.46 0.03 -0.03
CA GLN A 17 -19.28 -0.73 1.22
C GLN A 17 -17.95 -0.37 1.86
N VAL A 18 -18.01 0.06 3.13
CA VAL A 18 -16.85 0.31 3.97
C VAL A 18 -16.61 -0.86 4.92
N ILE A 19 -15.41 -1.42 4.89
CA ILE A 19 -14.98 -2.56 5.70
C ILE A 19 -13.86 -2.10 6.63
N ARG A 20 -14.11 -2.18 7.94
CA ARG A 20 -13.08 -1.95 8.98
C ARG A 20 -12.41 -3.27 9.29
N HIS A 21 -11.13 -3.38 9.01
CA HIS A 21 -10.42 -4.64 9.12
C HIS A 21 -10.00 -4.94 10.56
N ALA A 22 -10.04 -6.22 10.93
CA ALA A 22 -9.61 -6.67 12.25
C ALA A 22 -8.08 -6.60 12.42
N THR A 23 -7.62 -6.84 13.65
CA THR A 23 -6.20 -6.96 14.02
C THR A 23 -5.38 -5.68 13.83
N PRO A 24 -5.70 -4.57 14.53
CA PRO A 24 -4.79 -3.42 14.58
C PRO A 24 -3.40 -3.87 15.06
N ARG A 25 -2.35 -3.27 14.50
CA ARG A 25 -0.96 -3.72 14.68
C ARG A 25 -0.08 -2.57 15.14
N THR A 26 0.38 -2.65 16.39
CA THR A 26 1.48 -1.81 16.88
C THR A 26 2.78 -2.20 16.19
N VAL A 27 3.48 -1.26 15.58
CA VAL A 27 4.77 -1.49 14.92
C VAL A 27 5.88 -1.39 15.95
N THR A 28 6.77 -2.37 15.97
CA THR A 28 7.85 -2.49 16.96
C THR A 28 9.21 -2.52 16.30
N ALA A 29 10.28 -2.32 17.08
CA ALA A 29 11.65 -2.50 16.59
C ALA A 29 11.91 -3.95 16.10
N GLY A 30 11.17 -4.94 16.64
CA GLY A 30 11.22 -6.32 16.17
C GLY A 30 10.70 -6.50 14.75
N ASP A 31 9.68 -5.73 14.36
CA ASP A 31 9.16 -5.73 12.98
C ASP A 31 10.20 -5.17 12.00
N VAL A 32 10.85 -4.07 12.38
CA VAL A 32 11.91 -3.43 11.60
C VAL A 32 13.10 -4.38 11.42
N ALA A 33 13.58 -4.98 12.53
CA ALA A 33 14.69 -5.93 12.48
C ALA A 33 14.37 -7.16 11.63
N LEU A 34 13.15 -7.71 11.74
CA LEU A 34 12.73 -8.85 10.94
C LEU A 34 12.65 -8.51 9.45
N TYR A 35 12.09 -7.34 9.11
CA TYR A 35 11.99 -6.89 7.72
C TYR A 35 13.37 -6.68 7.11
N GLN A 36 14.29 -6.05 7.85
CA GLN A 36 15.67 -5.89 7.42
C GLN A 36 16.39 -7.23 7.23
N ALA A 37 16.15 -8.22 8.10
CA ALA A 37 16.71 -9.56 7.95
C ALA A 37 16.16 -10.32 6.73
N LEU A 38 14.91 -10.07 6.34
CA LEU A 38 14.27 -10.71 5.18
C LEU A 38 14.70 -10.11 3.84
N PHE A 39 14.86 -8.79 3.76
CA PHE A 39 15.09 -8.06 2.51
C PHE A 39 16.50 -7.46 2.37
N GLY A 40 17.25 -7.34 3.46
CA GLY A 40 18.61 -6.80 3.45
C GLY A 40 18.69 -5.33 3.02
N SER A 41 17.64 -4.54 3.25
CA SER A 41 17.63 -3.10 2.92
C SER A 41 18.80 -2.38 3.59
N ARG A 42 19.45 -1.47 2.85
CA ARG A 42 20.60 -0.67 3.30
C ARG A 42 20.36 0.84 3.16
N PHE A 43 19.11 1.28 3.01
CA PHE A 43 18.81 2.70 2.98
C PHE A 43 19.13 3.33 4.35
N ALA A 44 19.99 4.34 4.36
CA ALA A 44 20.56 4.91 5.58
C ALA A 44 19.51 5.52 6.51
N VAL A 45 18.49 6.19 5.94
CA VAL A 45 17.42 6.88 6.69
C VAL A 45 16.66 5.92 7.61
N GLN A 46 16.28 4.75 7.12
CA GLN A 46 15.55 3.74 7.89
C GLN A 46 16.48 2.87 8.76
N SER A 47 17.80 2.94 8.55
CA SER A 47 18.78 2.10 9.25
C SER A 47 19.41 2.78 10.47
N SER A 48 19.42 4.12 10.51
CA SER A 48 20.12 4.88 11.55
C SER A 48 19.31 6.08 12.00
N ASP A 49 19.00 6.08 13.30
CA ASP A 49 18.41 7.21 13.99
C ASP A 49 19.26 8.48 13.88
N ASP A 50 20.59 8.35 13.94
CA ASP A 50 21.51 9.50 13.87
C ASP A 50 21.55 10.07 12.45
N PHE A 51 21.55 9.22 11.43
CA PHE A 51 21.48 9.67 10.03
C PHE A 51 20.14 10.38 9.76
N ALA A 52 19.03 9.78 10.19
CA ALA A 52 17.70 10.35 10.03
C ALA A 52 17.56 11.71 10.73
N ARG A 53 18.07 11.83 11.97
CA ARG A 53 18.06 13.10 12.72
C ARG A 53 18.90 14.18 12.06
N ALA A 54 20.09 13.83 11.57
CA ALA A 54 20.98 14.77 10.90
C ALA A 54 20.29 15.48 9.73
N ILE A 55 19.42 14.77 9.00
CA ILE A 55 18.74 15.30 7.82
C ILE A 55 17.32 15.82 8.09
N GLY A 56 16.86 15.87 9.35
CA GLY A 56 15.60 16.52 9.72
C GLY A 56 14.42 15.61 10.10
N TYR A 57 14.62 14.30 10.30
CA TYR A 57 13.63 13.45 10.95
C TYR A 57 13.77 13.48 12.47
N ASP A 58 12.70 13.15 13.22
CA ASP A 58 12.81 12.98 14.69
C ASP A 58 13.63 11.73 15.08
N LYS A 59 13.52 10.67 14.28
CA LYS A 59 14.20 9.38 14.37
C LYS A 59 14.04 8.63 13.06
N SER A 60 14.68 7.46 12.92
CA SER A 60 14.49 6.62 11.74
C SER A 60 13.01 6.23 11.57
N PRO A 61 12.38 6.50 10.41
CA PRO A 61 11.04 6.00 10.12
C PRO A 61 11.10 4.50 9.81
N VAL A 62 9.97 3.83 10.00
CA VAL A 62 9.75 2.47 9.52
C VAL A 62 9.80 2.47 7.98
N ASP A 63 10.34 1.40 7.39
CA ASP A 63 10.35 1.21 5.94
C ASP A 63 8.93 1.34 5.34
N ASP A 64 8.79 2.16 4.31
CA ASP A 64 7.49 2.47 3.68
C ASP A 64 6.81 1.19 3.19
N LEU A 65 7.57 0.23 2.66
CA LEU A 65 7.01 -1.03 2.19
C LEU A 65 6.62 -1.95 3.35
N LEU A 66 7.32 -1.90 4.48
CA LEU A 66 6.86 -2.58 5.70
C LEU A 66 5.52 -2.01 6.17
N ALA A 67 5.37 -0.68 6.24
CA ALA A 67 4.11 -0.05 6.58
C ALA A 67 2.99 -0.43 5.60
N PHE A 68 3.26 -0.37 4.29
CA PHE A 68 2.33 -0.81 3.24
C PHE A 68 1.94 -2.29 3.40
N HIS A 69 2.89 -3.19 3.65
CA HIS A 69 2.62 -4.62 3.81
C HIS A 69 1.80 -4.93 5.08
N ILE A 70 2.01 -4.20 6.17
CA ILE A 70 1.16 -4.30 7.36
C ILE A 70 -0.27 -3.91 6.99
N VAL A 71 -0.47 -2.73 6.39
CA VAL A 71 -1.79 -2.20 6.01
C VAL A 71 -2.48 -3.13 5.02
N PHE A 72 -1.78 -3.56 3.97
CA PHE A 72 -2.27 -4.51 2.97
C PHE A 72 -2.68 -5.82 3.60
N GLY A 73 -1.84 -6.38 4.48
CA GLY A 73 -2.09 -7.64 5.17
C GLY A 73 -3.38 -7.62 5.99
N LYS A 74 -3.76 -6.47 6.57
CA LYS A 74 -5.03 -6.34 7.31
C LYS A 74 -6.25 -6.56 6.41
N THR A 75 -6.15 -6.18 5.14
CA THR A 75 -7.26 -6.29 4.18
C THR A 75 -7.48 -7.71 3.67
N VAL A 76 -6.48 -8.59 3.78
CA VAL A 76 -6.49 -9.90 3.13
C VAL A 76 -7.67 -10.78 3.55
N PRO A 77 -8.00 -10.94 4.84
CA PRO A 77 -9.10 -11.80 5.28
C PRO A 77 -10.46 -11.41 4.65
N ASP A 78 -10.68 -10.12 4.46
CA ASP A 78 -11.98 -9.59 4.01
C ASP A 78 -12.03 -9.36 2.50
N ILE A 79 -10.92 -8.96 1.87
CA ILE A 79 -10.90 -8.59 0.45
C ILE A 79 -10.44 -9.74 -0.44
N SER A 80 -9.39 -10.47 -0.03
CA SER A 80 -8.65 -11.33 -0.96
C SER A 80 -8.39 -12.75 -0.47
N LEU A 81 -9.03 -13.19 0.63
CA LEU A 81 -8.95 -14.57 1.08
C LEU A 81 -9.41 -15.55 -0.02
N ASN A 82 -10.47 -15.18 -0.75
CA ASN A 82 -11.01 -15.98 -1.87
C ASN A 82 -10.54 -15.48 -3.25
N ALA A 83 -9.53 -14.62 -3.30
CA ALA A 83 -8.99 -14.11 -4.56
C ALA A 83 -8.16 -15.17 -5.32
N ILE A 84 -8.14 -15.04 -6.65
CA ILE A 84 -7.25 -15.78 -7.54
C ILE A 84 -5.94 -15.01 -7.71
N ALA A 85 -6.04 -13.70 -7.90
CA ALA A 85 -4.89 -12.84 -8.12
C ALA A 85 -5.20 -11.40 -7.73
N ASN A 86 -4.15 -10.68 -7.32
CA ASN A 86 -4.14 -9.23 -7.33
C ASN A 86 -3.76 -8.77 -8.75
N LEU A 87 -4.62 -7.99 -9.38
CA LEU A 87 -4.49 -7.60 -10.78
C LEU A 87 -3.75 -6.27 -10.97
N GLY A 88 -3.62 -5.46 -9.92
CA GLY A 88 -2.83 -4.24 -9.95
C GLY A 88 -3.05 -3.32 -8.76
N TYR A 89 -2.35 -2.20 -8.80
CA TYR A 89 -2.41 -1.11 -7.84
C TYR A 89 -2.44 0.23 -8.59
N ALA A 90 -3.06 1.25 -8.01
CA ALA A 90 -3.05 2.60 -8.55
C ALA A 90 -3.18 3.64 -7.42
N GLY A 91 -2.66 4.85 -7.65
CA GLY A 91 -2.82 5.98 -6.75
C GLY A 91 -2.27 5.75 -5.33
N GLY A 92 -1.25 4.91 -5.18
CA GLY A 92 -0.67 4.58 -3.87
C GLY A 92 0.17 5.73 -3.31
N ARG A 93 -0.27 6.34 -2.22
CA ARG A 93 0.38 7.49 -1.56
C ARG A 93 0.84 7.11 -0.16
N PHE A 94 2.08 7.45 0.17
CA PHE A 94 2.58 7.47 1.54
C PHE A 94 2.39 8.87 2.10
N LEU A 95 1.51 9.02 3.08
CA LEU A 95 0.98 10.31 3.52
C LEU A 95 1.69 10.86 4.74
N SER A 96 2.05 9.97 5.68
CA SER A 96 2.74 10.30 6.93
C SER A 96 3.75 9.20 7.27
N PRO A 97 4.91 9.53 7.88
CA PRO A 97 5.85 8.51 8.30
C PRO A 97 5.24 7.64 9.40
N VAL A 98 5.62 6.36 9.42
CA VAL A 98 5.28 5.45 10.51
C VAL A 98 6.52 5.28 11.39
N TYR A 99 6.33 5.30 12.69
CA TYR A 99 7.39 5.11 13.66
C TYR A 99 7.19 3.87 14.52
N VAL A 100 8.28 3.33 15.05
CA VAL A 100 8.22 2.34 16.12
C VAL A 100 7.42 2.92 17.29
N GLY A 101 6.39 2.18 17.71
CA GLY A 101 5.40 2.58 18.71
C GLY A 101 4.01 2.84 18.12
N ASP A 102 3.91 3.20 16.84
CA ASP A 102 2.63 3.51 16.21
C ASP A 102 1.75 2.28 16.06
N THR A 103 0.43 2.44 16.22
CA THR A 103 -0.52 1.35 15.99
C THR A 103 -1.32 1.60 14.73
N LEU A 104 -1.19 0.70 13.76
CA LEU A 104 -1.84 0.80 12.47
C LEU A 104 -3.17 0.04 12.44
N SER A 105 -4.20 0.68 11.90
CA SER A 105 -5.48 0.08 11.54
C SER A 105 -5.79 0.34 10.06
N THR A 106 -6.65 -0.47 9.44
CA THR A 106 -6.96 -0.34 8.01
C THR A 106 -8.46 -0.35 7.76
N VAL A 107 -8.90 0.48 6.81
CA VAL A 107 -10.26 0.50 6.28
C VAL A 107 -10.22 0.37 4.77
N SER A 108 -11.15 -0.39 4.19
CA SER A 108 -11.36 -0.46 2.75
C SER A 108 -12.74 0.01 2.33
N GLU A 109 -12.82 0.74 1.23
CA GLU A 109 -14.06 1.05 0.51
C GLU A 109 -14.10 0.30 -0.82
N VAL A 110 -15.21 -0.36 -1.13
CA VAL A 110 -15.44 -0.97 -2.44
C VAL A 110 -15.87 0.11 -3.43
N ILE A 111 -15.00 0.41 -4.39
CA ILE A 111 -15.19 1.49 -5.37
C ILE A 111 -15.48 1.00 -6.78
N GLY A 112 -15.53 -0.32 -6.97
CA GLY A 112 -15.84 -0.93 -8.27
C GLY A 112 -16.05 -2.43 -8.18
N LEU A 113 -16.95 -2.92 -9.02
CA LEU A 113 -17.31 -4.33 -9.15
C LEU A 113 -17.58 -4.61 -10.62
N ARG A 114 -17.00 -5.68 -11.16
CA ARG A 114 -17.30 -6.13 -12.52
C ARG A 114 -17.17 -7.64 -12.62
N GLU A 115 -18.26 -8.33 -12.92
CA GLU A 115 -18.20 -9.76 -13.17
C GLU A 115 -17.39 -10.06 -14.44
N ASN A 116 -16.61 -11.16 -14.41
CA ASN A 116 -15.93 -11.63 -15.61
C ASN A 116 -16.90 -12.41 -16.50
N SER A 117 -16.65 -12.40 -17.81
CA SER A 117 -17.53 -13.03 -18.81
C SER A 117 -17.75 -14.54 -18.63
N ASN A 118 -16.89 -15.22 -17.87
CA ASN A 118 -17.06 -16.64 -17.56
C ASN A 118 -18.11 -16.92 -16.47
N GLY A 119 -18.61 -15.90 -15.77
CA GLY A 119 -19.62 -16.03 -14.72
C GLY A 119 -19.14 -16.71 -13.43
N LYS A 120 -17.84 -17.01 -13.30
CA LYS A 120 -17.26 -17.74 -12.15
C LYS A 120 -16.52 -16.84 -11.17
N THR A 121 -16.18 -15.64 -11.61
CA THR A 121 -15.31 -14.70 -10.90
C THR A 121 -15.72 -13.27 -11.23
N GLY A 122 -15.29 -12.33 -10.40
CA GLY A 122 -15.39 -10.91 -10.74
C GLY A 122 -14.22 -10.13 -10.19
N VAL A 123 -14.04 -8.92 -10.73
CA VAL A 123 -13.03 -7.97 -10.30
C VAL A 123 -13.63 -7.04 -9.26
N VAL A 124 -12.98 -6.95 -8.10
CA VAL A 124 -13.34 -6.03 -7.01
C VAL A 124 -12.25 -4.99 -6.91
N TYR A 125 -12.63 -3.71 -6.98
CA TYR A 125 -11.76 -2.57 -6.79
C TYR A 125 -11.98 -2.01 -5.39
N VAL A 126 -10.91 -1.88 -4.61
CA VAL A 126 -10.98 -1.31 -3.26
C VAL A 126 -9.98 -0.17 -3.11
N ARG A 127 -10.43 0.90 -2.46
CA ARG A 127 -9.53 1.90 -1.87
C ARG A 127 -9.26 1.48 -0.44
N SER A 128 -8.01 1.23 -0.09
CA SER A 128 -7.57 0.88 1.26
C SER A 128 -6.80 2.04 1.86
N THR A 129 -7.09 2.38 3.11
CA THR A 129 -6.40 3.45 3.84
C THR A 129 -5.95 2.92 5.20
N GLY A 130 -4.68 3.10 5.52
CA GLY A 130 -4.08 2.81 6.82
C GLY A 130 -4.06 4.06 7.70
N TYR A 131 -4.32 3.89 8.99
CA TYR A 131 -4.37 4.97 9.98
C TYR A 131 -3.56 4.63 11.21
N THR A 132 -2.94 5.62 11.86
CA THR A 132 -2.45 5.50 13.24
C THR A 132 -3.61 5.45 14.26
N ALA A 133 -3.32 5.27 15.54
CA ALA A 133 -4.33 5.27 16.61
C ALA A 133 -5.02 6.63 16.77
N GLU A 134 -4.33 7.71 16.41
CA GLU A 134 -4.80 9.10 16.43
C GLU A 134 -5.67 9.44 15.22
N GLY A 135 -5.79 8.53 14.25
CA GLY A 135 -6.56 8.73 13.03
C GLY A 135 -5.78 9.42 11.89
N THR A 136 -4.46 9.53 12.01
CA THR A 136 -3.61 10.05 10.93
C THR A 136 -3.49 9.03 9.81
N GLU A 137 -3.80 9.42 8.57
CA GLU A 137 -3.58 8.59 7.39
C GLU A 137 -2.08 8.40 7.12
N VAL A 138 -1.64 7.15 7.01
CA VAL A 138 -0.22 6.82 6.76
C VAL A 138 0.01 6.36 5.33
N VAL A 139 -0.93 5.59 4.77
CA VAL A 139 -0.88 5.11 3.39
C VAL A 139 -2.29 4.96 2.86
N ASP A 140 -2.53 5.37 1.62
CA ASP A 140 -3.74 5.03 0.89
C ASP A 140 -3.38 4.52 -0.51
N TYR A 141 -4.18 3.58 -1.02
CA TYR A 141 -3.99 3.04 -2.35
C TYR A 141 -5.27 2.42 -2.87
N VAL A 142 -5.38 2.32 -4.19
CA VAL A 142 -6.36 1.47 -4.84
C VAL A 142 -5.69 0.17 -5.27
N ARG A 143 -6.35 -0.96 -5.03
CA ARG A 143 -6.01 -2.25 -5.66
C ARG A 143 -7.25 -2.91 -6.22
N TRP A 144 -7.06 -3.80 -7.19
CA TRP A 144 -8.14 -4.63 -7.68
C TRP A 144 -7.75 -6.08 -7.77
N VAL A 145 -8.68 -6.95 -7.39
CA VAL A 145 -8.47 -8.38 -7.21
C VAL A 145 -9.53 -9.16 -7.99
N MET A 146 -9.13 -10.30 -8.55
CA MET A 146 -10.05 -11.25 -9.13
C MET A 146 -10.53 -12.19 -8.03
N VAL A 147 -11.82 -12.14 -7.67
CA VAL A 147 -12.41 -12.93 -6.58
C VAL A 147 -13.35 -13.98 -7.15
N ARG A 148 -13.36 -15.18 -6.56
CA ARG A 148 -14.28 -16.26 -6.92
C ARG A 148 -15.71 -15.88 -6.52
N LYS A 149 -16.68 -16.37 -7.30
CA LYS A 149 -18.05 -16.49 -6.81
C LYS A 149 -18.19 -17.73 -5.94
N ARG A 150 -19.07 -17.66 -4.94
CA ARG A 150 -19.46 -18.82 -4.12
C ARG A 150 -20.49 -19.64 -4.87
N ASP A 151 -21.48 -18.96 -5.45
CA ASP A 151 -22.52 -19.50 -6.31
C ASP A 151 -22.40 -18.87 -7.71
N GLU A 152 -22.00 -19.66 -8.72
CA GLU A 152 -21.87 -19.18 -10.11
C GLU A 152 -23.20 -18.64 -10.66
N ALA A 153 -24.35 -19.06 -10.12
CA ALA A 153 -25.68 -18.60 -10.52
C ALA A 153 -26.13 -17.29 -9.84
N ALA A 154 -25.39 -16.79 -8.83
CA ALA A 154 -25.72 -15.54 -8.16
C ALA A 154 -25.76 -14.38 -9.18
N PRO A 155 -26.72 -13.45 -9.09
CA PRO A 155 -26.84 -12.36 -10.05
C PRO A 155 -25.60 -11.44 -9.99
N ALA A 156 -25.12 -11.03 -11.16
CA ALA A 156 -24.03 -10.07 -11.26
C ALA A 156 -24.48 -8.70 -10.74
N PRO A 157 -23.65 -7.99 -9.95
CA PRO A 157 -23.90 -6.59 -9.65
C PRO A 157 -23.77 -5.73 -10.92
N GLU A 158 -24.41 -4.56 -10.94
CA GLU A 158 -24.21 -3.59 -12.00
C GLU A 158 -22.71 -3.23 -12.11
N PRO A 159 -22.10 -3.31 -13.31
CA PRO A 159 -20.67 -3.13 -13.45
C PRO A 159 -20.27 -1.68 -13.23
N VAL A 160 -19.40 -1.46 -12.25
CA VAL A 160 -18.75 -0.17 -11.96
C VAL A 160 -17.25 -0.36 -12.02
N VAL A 161 -16.58 0.31 -12.96
CA VAL A 161 -15.11 0.31 -13.08
C VAL A 161 -14.62 1.73 -12.84
N PRO A 162 -13.88 2.00 -11.75
CA PRO A 162 -13.40 3.34 -11.45
C PRO A 162 -12.34 3.78 -12.47
N THR A 163 -12.28 5.08 -12.74
CA THR A 163 -11.11 5.66 -13.43
C THR A 163 -9.96 5.75 -12.44
N LEU A 164 -8.81 5.18 -12.80
CA LEU A 164 -7.63 5.12 -11.95
C LEU A 164 -6.48 5.91 -12.56
N PRO A 165 -5.68 6.63 -11.74
CA PRO A 165 -4.53 7.37 -12.25
C PRO A 165 -3.47 6.39 -12.74
N LYS A 166 -2.87 6.69 -13.90
CA LYS A 166 -1.74 5.91 -14.44
C LYS A 166 -0.46 6.11 -13.64
N ALA A 167 -0.30 7.31 -13.06
CA ALA A 167 0.78 7.70 -12.17
C ALA A 167 0.25 8.80 -11.24
N LEU A 168 0.87 8.95 -10.07
CA LEU A 168 0.62 10.09 -9.20
C LEU A 168 1.36 11.32 -9.74
N PRO A 169 0.71 12.49 -9.85
CA PRO A 169 1.42 13.72 -10.10
C PRO A 169 2.24 14.11 -8.85
N ALA A 170 3.32 14.88 -9.04
CA ALA A 170 4.25 15.22 -7.97
C ALA A 170 3.59 16.01 -6.82
N ASP A 171 2.58 16.81 -7.12
CA ASP A 171 1.79 17.59 -6.15
C ASP A 171 0.78 16.75 -5.37
N ALA A 172 0.58 15.48 -5.74
CA ALA A 172 -0.25 14.52 -4.99
C ALA A 172 0.58 13.57 -4.11
N LEU A 173 1.90 13.74 -4.05
CA LEU A 173 2.74 13.03 -3.10
C LEU A 173 2.40 13.48 -1.67
N GLY A 174 2.48 12.57 -0.72
CA GLY A 174 2.23 12.89 0.69
C GLY A 174 3.41 13.57 1.36
N ASN A 175 3.25 13.87 2.65
CA ASN A 175 4.26 14.55 3.47
C ASN A 175 5.02 13.55 4.36
N ALA A 176 5.15 12.29 3.92
CA ALA A 176 5.84 11.25 4.67
C ALA A 176 7.34 11.57 4.88
N VAL A 177 7.91 12.38 3.99
CA VAL A 177 9.29 12.87 4.05
C VAL A 177 9.27 14.30 4.58
N PRO A 178 9.97 14.62 5.68
CA PRO A 178 10.11 15.99 6.18
C PRO A 178 10.97 16.82 5.21
N LEU A 179 10.99 18.14 5.39
CA LEU A 179 11.93 18.98 4.65
C LEU A 179 13.36 18.62 5.06
N LEU A 180 14.13 18.09 4.12
CA LEU A 180 15.46 17.57 4.39
C LEU A 180 16.51 18.68 4.51
N ASP A 181 17.39 18.58 5.50
CA ASP A 181 18.65 19.33 5.49
C ASP A 181 19.65 18.67 4.55
N THR A 182 19.70 19.16 3.31
CA THR A 182 20.59 18.62 2.27
C THR A 182 22.07 18.97 2.49
N GLY A 183 22.37 19.93 3.38
CA GLY A 183 23.74 20.27 3.79
C GLY A 183 24.29 19.30 4.82
N ALA A 184 23.43 18.64 5.59
CA ALA A 184 23.78 17.61 6.55
C ALA A 184 23.79 16.18 5.94
N TRP A 185 23.48 16.04 4.66
CA TRP A 185 23.46 14.74 3.98
C TRP A 185 24.88 14.20 3.72
N ASP A 186 25.21 13.09 4.37
CA ASP A 186 26.49 12.39 4.22
C ASP A 186 26.42 11.34 3.10
N ASP A 187 27.12 11.60 1.99
CA ASP A 187 27.13 10.75 0.80
C ASP A 187 27.88 9.42 1.03
N GLU A 188 28.86 9.37 1.95
CA GLU A 188 29.61 8.15 2.27
C GLU A 188 28.72 7.19 3.07
N LEU A 189 28.01 7.70 4.08
CA LEU A 189 27.05 6.91 4.87
C LEU A 189 25.80 6.53 4.05
N ALA A 190 25.36 7.38 3.12
CA ALA A 190 24.29 7.05 2.18
C ALA A 190 24.71 6.01 1.13
N GLY A 191 26.01 5.82 0.92
CA GLY A 191 26.58 4.84 -0.01
C GLY A 191 26.60 5.29 -1.47
N SER A 192 26.44 6.58 -1.76
CA SER A 192 26.49 7.15 -3.11
C SER A 192 26.65 8.66 -3.08
N VAL A 193 27.53 9.18 -3.94
CA VAL A 193 27.66 10.64 -4.21
C VAL A 193 26.59 11.15 -5.18
N HIS A 194 25.89 10.27 -5.88
CA HIS A 194 24.87 10.66 -6.86
C HIS A 194 23.58 11.08 -6.17
N ARG A 195 23.15 12.32 -6.45
CA ARG A 195 21.90 12.93 -5.97
C ARG A 195 20.88 13.02 -7.11
N PHE A 196 19.66 13.47 -6.80
CA PHE A 196 18.55 13.52 -7.76
C PHE A 196 18.91 14.21 -9.09
N SER A 197 19.64 15.32 -9.05
CA SER A 197 20.07 16.08 -10.23
C SER A 197 21.04 15.33 -11.15
N ASP A 198 21.70 14.27 -10.66
CA ASP A 198 22.67 13.49 -11.42
C ASP A 198 21.99 12.42 -12.28
N TYR A 199 20.75 12.04 -11.94
CA TYR A 199 19.97 11.07 -12.68
C TYR A 199 19.37 11.71 -13.93
N ARG A 200 19.49 11.02 -15.06
CA ARG A 200 18.87 11.40 -16.34
C ARG A 200 17.71 10.48 -16.64
N VAL A 201 16.61 11.06 -17.12
CA VAL A 201 15.50 10.26 -17.66
C VAL A 201 16.05 9.45 -18.83
N ALA A 202 15.94 8.12 -18.75
CA ALA A 202 16.29 7.28 -19.87
C ALA A 202 15.41 7.64 -21.07
N SER A 203 16.01 8.01 -22.20
CA SER A 203 15.29 8.19 -23.45
C SER A 203 14.79 6.81 -23.91
N GLY A 204 13.52 6.49 -23.64
CA GLY A 204 12.93 5.25 -24.13
C GLY A 204 12.91 5.22 -25.65
N SER A 205 13.55 4.22 -26.26
CA SER A 205 13.33 3.85 -27.64
C SER A 205 11.86 3.45 -27.82
N THR A 206 11.07 4.30 -28.45
CA THR A 206 9.80 3.89 -29.07
C THR A 206 10.11 3.00 -30.27
N THR A 207 10.40 1.71 -30.04
CA THR A 207 10.19 0.70 -31.08
C THR A 207 8.72 0.37 -31.09
N SER A 208 7.95 1.26 -31.71
CA SER A 208 6.69 0.91 -32.35
C SER A 208 7.06 0.11 -33.60
N THR A 209 6.81 -1.19 -33.60
CA THR A 209 6.65 -1.94 -34.85
C THR A 209 5.44 -2.87 -34.70
N ALA A 210 4.40 -2.45 -35.43
CA ALA A 210 3.36 -3.19 -36.15
C ALA A 210 2.89 -4.55 -35.62
#